data_AF-A0A1M7NIJ9-F1
#
_entry.id   AF-A0A1M7NIJ9-F1
#
_cell.length_a   1.000
_cell.length_b   1.000
_cell.length_c   1.000
_cell.angle_alpha   90.00
_cell.angle_beta   90.00
_cell.angle_gamma   90.00
#
_symmetry.space_group_name_H-M   'P 1'
#
loop_
_entity.id
_entity.type
_entity.pdbx_description
1 polymer ?
#
loop_
_entity_poly.entity_id
_entity_poly.type
_entity_poly.pdbx_seq_one_letter_code
_entity_poly.pdbx_strand_id
1 'polypeptide(L)'
;MTEGNTFLQPKAAARAAAELTTIADDLERKLGASAVRIRAIHAKGSQVWGNDAPGDEFLKNYNRGSRGAADEALDATTLYTDVLTDVGPAITNAIDGTVDVDQALGDAIKKLTAEPAGPPPAG
;
A
#
# COMPACT_ATOMS: atom_id res chain seq x y z
N MET A 1 -12.98 1.80 -35.02
CA MET A 1 -12.46 2.32 -33.75
C MET A 1 -12.83 1.32 -32.68
N THR A 2 -11.94 0.37 -32.37
CA THR A 2 -12.14 -0.60 -31.30
C THR A 2 -11.79 0.06 -29.99
N GLU A 3 -12.78 0.14 -29.12
CA GLU A 3 -12.69 0.65 -27.76
C GLU A 3 -11.60 -0.09 -26.96
N GLY A 4 -10.69 0.66 -26.35
CA GLY A 4 -10.17 0.35 -25.02
C GLY A 4 -9.26 -0.85 -24.82
N ASN A 5 -8.75 -1.51 -25.86
CA ASN A 5 -7.82 -2.64 -25.69
C ASN A 5 -6.35 -2.18 -25.72
N THR A 6 -6.01 -1.18 -24.91
CA THR A 6 -4.62 -0.97 -24.52
C THR A 6 -4.24 -2.11 -23.58
N PHE A 7 -3.07 -2.72 -23.75
CA PHE A 7 -2.57 -3.85 -22.94
C PHE A 7 -2.55 -3.54 -21.43
N LEU A 8 -2.66 -2.26 -21.08
CA LEU A 8 -2.74 -1.68 -19.76
C LEU A 8 -4.16 -1.12 -19.57
N GLN A 9 -4.91 -1.61 -18.60
CA GLN A 9 -6.25 -1.10 -18.25
C GLN A 9 -6.13 -0.01 -17.20
N PRO A 10 -5.91 1.27 -17.56
CA PRO A 10 -5.40 2.27 -16.60
C PRO A 10 -6.47 2.67 -15.59
N LYS A 11 -7.73 2.70 -16.02
CA LYS A 11 -8.88 2.93 -15.13
C LYS A 11 -9.07 1.79 -14.12
N ALA A 12 -8.87 0.54 -14.53
CA ALA A 12 -8.96 -0.61 -13.64
C ALA A 12 -7.79 -0.61 -12.65
N ALA A 13 -6.59 -0.28 -13.11
CA ALA A 13 -5.41 -0.13 -12.27
C ALA A 13 -5.58 1.01 -11.25
N ALA A 14 -6.07 2.18 -11.66
CA ALA A 14 -6.31 3.32 -10.77
C ALA A 14 -7.37 2.99 -9.71
N ARG A 15 -8.43 2.27 -10.10
CA ARG A 15 -9.43 1.79 -9.16
C ARG A 15 -8.85 0.80 -8.15
N ALA A 16 -8.05 -0.16 -8.61
CA ALA A 16 -7.38 -1.12 -7.74
C ALA A 16 -6.41 -0.43 -6.77
N ALA A 17 -5.70 0.61 -7.22
CA ALA A 17 -4.82 1.42 -6.37
C ALA A 17 -5.59 2.16 -5.27
N ALA A 18 -6.75 2.73 -5.60
CA ALA A 18 -7.63 3.38 -4.62
C ALA A 18 -8.21 2.38 -3.60
N GLU A 19 -8.60 1.19 -4.06
CA GLU A 19 -9.07 0.10 -3.20
C GLU A 19 -7.95 -0.39 -2.26
N LEU A 20 -6.72 -0.56 -2.77
CA LEU A 20 -5.55 -0.91 -1.97
C LEU A 20 -5.22 0.14 -0.92
N THR A 21 -5.28 1.42 -1.27
CA THR A 21 -5.06 2.53 -0.33
C THR A 21 -6.11 2.49 0.80
N THR A 22 -7.37 2.27 0.46
CA THR A 22 -8.45 2.15 1.46
C THR A 22 -8.24 0.96 2.40
N ILE A 23 -7.78 -0.18 1.87
CA ILE A 23 -7.47 -1.37 2.66
C ILE A 23 -6.26 -1.10 3.58
N ALA A 24 -5.23 -0.41 3.08
CA ALA A 24 -4.07 0.00 3.87
C ALA A 24 -4.48 0.89 5.05
N ASP A 25 -5.29 1.92 4.81
CA ASP A 25 -5.79 2.83 5.85
C ASP A 25 -6.61 2.08 6.93
N ASP A 26 -7.43 1.11 6.51
CA ASP A 26 -8.22 0.30 7.44
C ASP A 26 -7.34 -0.64 8.27
N LEU A 27 -6.32 -1.22 7.64
CA LEU A 27 -5.35 -2.10 8.31
C LEU A 27 -4.48 -1.30 9.29
N GLU A 28 -3.96 -0.14 8.90
CA GLU A 28 -3.25 0.79 9.79
C GLU A 28 -4.09 1.14 11.02
N ARG A 29 -5.36 1.49 10.83
CA ARG A 29 -6.26 1.83 11.94
C ARG A 29 -6.43 0.67 12.91
N LYS A 30 -6.62 -0.55 12.39
CA LYS A 30 -6.81 -1.78 13.20
C LYS A 30 -5.53 -2.18 13.93
N LEU A 31 -4.40 -2.10 13.24
CA LEU A 31 -3.08 -2.40 13.81
C LEU A 31 -2.70 -1.37 14.87
N GLY A 32 -2.87 -0.07 14.60
CA GLY A 32 -2.66 1.01 15.56
C GLY A 32 -3.51 0.86 16.81
N ALA A 33 -4.80 0.53 16.67
CA ALA A 33 -5.68 0.26 17.81
C ALA A 33 -5.20 -0.94 18.64
N SER A 34 -4.68 -1.99 17.98
CA SER A 34 -4.13 -3.18 18.64
C SER A 34 -2.82 -2.86 19.37
N ALA A 35 -1.92 -2.09 18.74
CA ALA A 35 -0.68 -1.63 19.34
C ALA A 35 -0.92 -0.79 20.60
N VAL A 36 -1.90 0.13 20.57
CA VAL A 36 -2.31 0.90 21.74
C VAL A 36 -2.78 -0.01 22.88
N ARG A 37 -3.58 -1.05 22.58
CA ARG A 37 -4.03 -2.02 23.58
C ARG A 37 -2.87 -2.82 24.16
N ILE A 38 -1.94 -3.29 23.32
CA ILE A 38 -0.75 -4.02 23.76
C ILE A 38 0.08 -3.15 24.70
N ARG A 39 0.36 -1.88 24.32
CA ARG A 39 1.09 -0.93 25.18
C ARG A 39 0.38 -0.69 26.50
N ALA A 40 -0.95 -0.56 26.50
CA ALA A 40 -1.75 -0.35 27.71
C ALA A 40 -1.72 -1.58 28.64
N ILE A 41 -1.69 -2.79 28.10
CA ILE A 41 -1.53 -4.03 28.88
C ILE A 41 -0.10 -4.12 29.41
N HIS A 42 0.89 -3.86 28.57
CA HIS A 42 2.31 -3.91 28.93
C HIS A 42 2.65 -2.92 30.05
N ALA A 43 2.10 -1.70 30.01
CA ALA A 43 2.26 -0.68 31.05
C ALA A 43 1.74 -1.11 32.43
N LYS A 44 0.80 -2.07 32.50
CA LYS A 44 0.29 -2.63 33.75
C LYS A 44 1.19 -3.72 34.34
N GLY A 45 2.24 -4.13 33.62
CA GLY A 45 3.23 -5.10 34.10
C GLY A 45 2.64 -6.48 34.39
N SER A 46 3.16 -7.15 35.42
CA SER A 46 2.74 -8.51 35.81
C SER A 46 1.34 -8.58 36.43
N GLN A 47 0.79 -7.44 36.89
CA GLN A 47 -0.43 -7.40 37.69
C GLN A 47 -1.68 -7.88 36.94
N VAL A 48 -1.68 -7.85 35.61
CA VAL A 48 -2.82 -8.28 34.78
C VAL A 48 -2.86 -9.80 34.52
N TRP A 49 -1.78 -10.52 34.84
CA TRP A 49 -1.62 -11.94 34.50
C TRP A 49 -1.84 -12.87 35.68
N GLY A 50 -2.04 -12.33 36.89
CA GLY A 50 -2.10 -13.12 38.12
C GLY A 50 -0.70 -13.42 38.67
N ASN A 51 -0.67 -13.76 39.96
CA ASN A 51 0.56 -14.13 40.68
C ASN A 51 0.66 -15.64 40.88
N ASP A 52 -0.03 -16.42 40.04
CA ASP A 52 -0.03 -17.87 40.05
C ASP A 52 0.94 -18.42 39.00
N ALA A 53 1.22 -19.73 39.07
CA ALA A 53 2.17 -20.37 38.17
C ALA A 53 1.82 -20.16 36.68
N PRO A 54 0.55 -20.23 36.24
CA PRO A 54 0.17 -19.89 34.86
C PRO A 54 0.49 -18.43 34.47
N GLY A 55 0.20 -17.45 35.33
CA GLY A 55 0.51 -16.04 35.09
C GLY A 55 2.00 -15.79 34.93
N ASP A 56 2.81 -16.36 35.82
CA ASP A 56 4.26 -16.29 35.77
C ASP A 56 4.84 -16.97 34.50
N GLU A 57 4.26 -18.08 34.08
CA GLU A 57 4.69 -18.79 32.87
C GLU A 57 4.34 -18.01 31.59
N PHE A 58 3.18 -17.36 31.55
CA PHE A 58 2.80 -16.47 30.47
C PHE A 58 3.76 -15.26 30.36
N LEU A 59 4.07 -14.63 31.49
CA LEU A 59 4.96 -13.46 31.59
C LEU A 59 6.36 -13.71 31.00
N LYS A 60 6.90 -14.93 31.17
CA LYS A 60 8.23 -15.30 30.63
C LYS A 60 8.32 -15.13 29.12
N ASN A 61 7.24 -15.43 28.39
CA ASN A 61 7.19 -15.30 26.94
C ASN A 61 6.68 -13.91 26.51
N TYR A 62 5.80 -13.31 27.31
CA TYR A 62 5.19 -12.02 27.01
C TYR A 62 6.17 -10.84 27.16
N ASN A 63 7.03 -10.82 28.18
CA ASN A 63 7.90 -9.69 28.51
C ASN A 63 9.37 -10.12 28.70
N ARG A 64 9.96 -10.71 27.66
CA ARG A 64 11.31 -11.26 27.67
C ARG A 64 12.38 -10.16 27.52
N GLY A 65 12.35 -9.16 28.40
CA GLY A 65 13.35 -8.09 28.49
C GLY A 65 13.62 -7.39 27.16
N SER A 66 12.58 -6.84 26.52
CA SER A 66 12.59 -6.15 25.20
C SER A 66 12.54 -7.03 23.93
N ARG A 67 12.44 -8.36 24.06
CA ARG A 67 12.15 -9.28 22.93
C ARG A 67 11.02 -10.26 23.28
N GLY A 68 10.01 -9.77 23.99
CA GLY A 68 8.81 -10.56 24.26
C GLY A 68 7.88 -10.59 23.05
N ALA A 69 6.91 -11.50 23.06
CA ALA A 69 5.88 -11.56 22.01
C ALA A 69 5.10 -10.23 21.84
N ALA A 70 5.02 -9.40 22.89
CA ALA A 70 4.42 -8.08 22.82
C ALA A 70 5.25 -7.09 22.01
N ASP A 71 6.58 -7.09 22.18
CA ASP A 71 7.50 -6.20 21.47
C ASP A 71 7.56 -6.60 19.99
N GLU A 72 7.66 -7.91 19.70
CA GLU A 72 7.63 -8.44 18.34
C GLU A 72 6.34 -8.10 17.60
N ALA A 73 5.19 -8.14 18.29
CA ALA A 73 3.90 -7.74 17.70
C ALA A 73 3.84 -6.23 17.42
N LEU A 74 4.46 -5.40 18.25
CA LEU A 74 4.55 -3.95 18.02
C LEU A 74 5.48 -3.64 16.84
N ASP A 75 6.63 -4.29 16.76
CA ASP A 75 7.59 -4.12 15.65
C ASP A 75 6.99 -4.57 14.32
N ALA A 76 6.32 -5.73 14.31
CA ALA A 76 5.62 -6.21 13.13
C ALA A 76 4.51 -5.26 12.70
N THR A 77 3.75 -4.70 13.65
CA THR A 77 2.73 -3.69 13.36
C THR A 77 3.33 -2.49 12.65
N THR A 78 4.43 -1.93 13.15
CA THR A 78 5.13 -0.81 12.49
C THR A 78 5.57 -1.19 11.08
N LEU A 79 6.23 -2.33 10.90
CA LEU A 79 6.71 -2.78 9.59
C LEU A 79 5.57 -2.92 8.56
N TYR A 80 4.44 -3.52 8.94
CA TYR A 80 3.30 -3.66 8.04
C TYR A 80 2.69 -2.32 7.68
N THR A 81 2.64 -1.39 8.63
CA THR A 81 2.09 -0.06 8.39
C THR A 81 2.96 0.69 7.37
N ASP A 82 4.28 0.73 7.59
CA ASP A 82 5.22 1.41 6.68
C ASP A 82 5.13 0.88 5.24
N VAL A 83 5.15 -0.45 5.07
CA VAL A 83 5.07 -1.08 3.74
C VAL A 83 3.76 -0.73 3.03
N LEU A 84 2.64 -0.74 3.75
CA LEU A 84 1.33 -0.52 3.14
C LEU A 84 1.07 0.94 2.81
N THR A 85 1.60 1.86 3.62
CA THR A 85 1.56 3.30 3.34
C THR A 85 2.34 3.65 2.07
N ASP A 86 3.43 2.94 1.77
CA ASP A 86 4.28 3.19 0.59
C ASP A 86 3.74 2.59 -0.71
N VAL A 87 3.06 1.44 -0.64
CA VAL A 87 2.60 0.70 -1.83
C VAL A 87 1.51 1.45 -2.60
N GLY A 88 0.55 2.09 -1.91
CA GLY A 88 -0.54 2.83 -2.55
C GLY A 88 -0.06 3.99 -3.45
N PRO A 89 0.77 4.91 -2.93
CA PRO A 89 1.40 5.98 -3.71
C PRO A 89 2.30 5.44 -4.84
N ALA A 90 3.08 4.38 -4.60
CA ALA A 90 3.94 3.80 -5.61
C ALA A 90 3.16 3.26 -6.82
N ILE A 91 2.04 2.56 -6.58
CA ILE A 91 1.16 2.06 -7.64
C ILE A 91 0.49 3.21 -8.39
N THR A 92 -0.01 4.22 -7.66
CA THR A 92 -0.64 5.40 -8.28
C THR A 92 0.34 6.13 -9.20
N ASN A 93 1.56 6.40 -8.73
CA ASN A 93 2.60 7.08 -9.53
C ASN A 93 3.00 6.27 -10.77
N ALA A 94 3.06 4.94 -10.66
CA ALA A 94 3.37 4.08 -11.81
C ALA A 94 2.26 4.12 -12.87
N ILE A 95 0.99 4.19 -12.45
CA ILE A 95 -0.16 4.30 -13.36
C ILE A 95 -0.16 5.67 -14.06
N ASP A 96 -0.01 6.75 -13.30
CA ASP A 96 -0.01 8.12 -13.85
C ASP A 96 1.12 8.29 -14.87
N GLY A 97 2.33 7.83 -14.57
CA GLY A 97 3.45 7.86 -15.51
C GLY A 97 3.22 7.04 -16.78
N THR A 98 2.44 5.97 -16.71
CA THR A 98 2.10 5.15 -17.88
C THR A 98 1.04 5.83 -18.76
N VAL A 99 0.05 6.48 -18.14
CA VAL A 99 -0.99 7.24 -18.86
C VAL A 99 -0.37 8.43 -19.59
N ASP A 100 0.56 9.15 -18.96
CA ASP A 100 1.25 10.29 -19.58
C ASP A 100 2.03 9.88 -20.84
N VAL A 101 2.71 8.73 -20.80
CA VAL A 101 3.46 8.20 -21.96
C VAL A 101 2.52 7.79 -23.09
N ASP A 102 1.43 7.09 -22.80
CA ASP A 102 0.44 6.69 -23.80
C ASP A 102 -0.23 7.91 -24.46
N GLN A 103 -0.51 8.94 -23.67
CA GLN A 103 -1.13 10.17 -24.15
C GLN A 103 -0.17 10.97 -25.05
N ALA A 104 1.11 11.07 -24.65
CA ALA A 104 2.15 11.67 -25.48
C ALA A 104 2.37 10.91 -26.80
N LEU A 105 2.37 9.59 -26.76
CA LEU A 105 2.48 8.75 -27.95
C LEU A 105 1.25 8.91 -28.86
N GLY A 106 0.04 8.93 -28.29
CA GLY A 106 -1.20 9.16 -29.02
C GLY A 106 -1.25 10.52 -29.69
N ASP A 107 -0.78 11.57 -29.02
CA ASP A 107 -0.70 12.92 -29.59
C ASP A 107 0.36 13.01 -30.68
N ALA A 108 1.50 12.33 -30.52
CA ALA A 108 2.53 12.23 -31.56
C ALA A 108 2.01 11.52 -32.81
N ILE A 109 1.30 10.40 -32.66
CA ILE A 109 0.67 9.66 -33.76
C ILE A 109 -0.40 10.51 -34.44
N LYS A 110 -1.24 11.22 -33.69
CA LYS A 110 -2.22 12.18 -34.26
C LYS A 110 -1.53 13.27 -35.07
N LYS A 111 -0.42 13.81 -34.59
CA LYS A 111 0.35 14.85 -35.30
C LYS A 111 0.91 14.33 -36.63
N LEU A 112 1.48 13.12 -36.62
CA LEU A 112 2.02 12.45 -37.81
C LEU A 112 0.93 12.06 -38.82
N THR A 113 -0.28 11.73 -38.35
CA THR A 113 -1.40 11.32 -39.20
C THR A 113 -2.28 12.48 -39.65
N ALA A 114 -2.15 13.65 -39.03
CA ALA A 114 -2.86 14.88 -39.39
C ALA A 114 -2.11 15.74 -40.42
N GLU A 115 -0.83 15.45 -40.74
CA GLU A 115 -0.16 16.06 -41.89
C GLU A 115 -0.79 15.51 -43.18
N PRO A 116 -1.46 16.35 -44.00
CA PRO A 116 -1.93 15.91 -45.30
C PRO A 116 -0.71 15.60 -46.16
N ALA A 117 -0.74 14.46 -46.86
CA ALA A 117 0.21 14.18 -47.94
C ALA A 117 0.24 15.42 -48.86
N GLY A 118 1.39 16.11 -48.89
CA GLY A 118 1.57 17.29 -49.71
C GLY A 118 1.15 17.01 -51.15
N PRO A 119 0.63 18.00 -51.88
CA PRO A 119 0.15 17.79 -53.23
C PRO A 119 1.25 17.14 -54.08
N PRO A 120 0.89 16.20 -54.98
CA PRO A 120 1.88 15.47 -55.77
C PRO A 120 2.77 16.45 -56.54
N PRO A 121 4.08 16.15 -56.69
CA PRO A 121 4.98 17.02 -57.40
C PRO A 121 4.47 17.22 -58.83
N ALA A 122 4.31 18.49 -59.22
CA ALA A 122 4.04 18.84 -60.60
C ALA A 122 5.32 18.63 -61.41
N GLY A 123 5.36 17.55 -62.20
CA GLY A 123 6.46 17.22 -63.10
C GLY A 123 6.12 16.04 -63.98
#